data_AF-A0A2K3LMW7-F1
#
_entry.id   AF-A0A2K3LMW7-F1
#
_cell.length_a   1.000
_cell.length_b   1.000
_cell.length_c   1.000
_cell.angle_alpha   90.00
_cell.angle_beta   90.00
_cell.angle_gamma   90.00
#
_symmetry.space_group_name_H-M   'P 1'
#
loop_
_entity.id
_entity.type
_entity.pdbx_description
1 polymer ?
#
loop_
_entity_poly.entity_id
_entity_poly.type
_entity_poly.pdbx_seq_one_letter_code
_entity_poly.pdbx_strand_id
1 'polypeptide(L)'
;MSSTSVNDAKHGFSRPEMYKQNLAGTVESYDRHVFLCYKNHKTWHPRVEASKDDPLPKCIATAFKARKNDIVVKTKITVCEAREEDDFFDGDVLIFPDMIKYRGLKESNVDSFFEDVMVGCKSWGGGVQDAMTGSYIFVCAHGKRDVRCGVCGPILIDKLNEEIQLKGLKNKIFVMACSHIGGHKYAGNLITFSPRPDGKIMGHW
;
A
#
# COMPACT_ATOMS: atom_id res chain seq x y z
N MET A 1 -4.40 20.16 -31.55
CA MET A 1 -4.53 19.15 -30.47
C MET A 1 -4.29 19.88 -29.16
N SER A 2 -5.17 19.75 -28.16
CA SER A 2 -5.00 20.44 -26.87
C SER A 2 -3.80 19.88 -26.10
N SER A 3 -3.19 20.67 -25.23
CA SER A 3 -2.09 20.22 -24.36
C SER A 3 -2.42 18.97 -23.54
N THR A 4 -3.70 18.79 -23.17
CA THR A 4 -4.23 17.60 -22.50
C THR A 4 -4.08 16.34 -23.36
N SER A 5 -4.48 16.41 -24.63
CA SER A 5 -4.43 15.26 -25.56
C SER A 5 -3.00 14.77 -25.86
N VAL A 6 -2.02 15.68 -25.84
CA VAL A 6 -0.59 15.34 -26.04
C VAL A 6 -0.03 14.64 -24.79
N ASN A 7 -0.42 15.09 -23.59
CA ASN A 7 0.00 14.50 -22.33
C ASN A 7 -0.62 13.11 -22.12
N ASP A 8 -1.88 12.92 -22.49
CA ASP A 8 -2.56 11.62 -22.39
C ASP A 8 -1.89 10.56 -23.26
N ALA A 9 -1.51 10.92 -24.49
CA ALA A 9 -0.76 10.04 -25.37
C ALA A 9 0.63 9.71 -24.80
N LYS A 10 1.35 10.74 -24.31
CA LYS A 10 2.69 10.59 -23.72
C LYS A 10 2.70 9.68 -22.49
N HIS A 11 1.68 9.78 -21.64
CA HIS A 11 1.57 8.98 -20.42
C HIS A 11 0.90 7.61 -20.66
N GLY A 12 0.40 7.35 -21.87
CA GLY A 12 -0.18 6.08 -22.24
C GLY A 12 -1.63 5.89 -21.77
N PHE A 13 -2.37 6.98 -21.57
CA PHE A 13 -3.81 6.97 -21.31
C PHE A 13 -4.65 6.80 -22.59
N SER A 14 -4.06 7.08 -23.77
CA SER A 14 -4.74 6.92 -25.07
C SER A 14 -4.48 5.57 -25.75
N ARG A 15 -4.00 4.55 -25.01
CA ARG A 15 -3.63 3.26 -25.62
C ARG A 15 -4.86 2.50 -26.13
N PRO A 16 -4.80 1.84 -27.31
CA PRO A 16 -5.96 1.19 -27.90
C PRO A 16 -6.57 0.07 -27.05
N GLU A 17 -5.79 -0.56 -26.16
CA GLU A 17 -6.26 -1.62 -25.26
C GLU A 17 -7.02 -1.11 -24.03
N MET A 18 -7.03 0.20 -23.78
CA MET A 18 -7.73 0.80 -22.65
C MET A 18 -9.21 0.46 -22.69
N TYR A 19 -9.78 0.09 -21.54
CA TYR A 19 -11.21 -0.20 -21.35
C TYR A 19 -11.76 -1.38 -22.16
N LYS A 20 -10.90 -2.23 -22.73
CA LYS A 20 -11.34 -3.40 -23.53
C LYS A 20 -11.47 -4.70 -22.75
N GLN A 21 -10.91 -4.81 -21.54
CA GLN A 21 -10.97 -6.04 -20.74
C GLN A 21 -11.86 -5.83 -19.50
N ASN A 22 -12.56 -6.88 -19.08
CA ASN A 22 -13.28 -6.86 -17.80
C ASN A 22 -12.27 -6.88 -16.65
N LEU A 23 -12.39 -5.91 -15.75
CA LEU A 23 -11.55 -5.78 -14.57
C LEU A 23 -11.97 -6.71 -13.43
N ALA A 24 -13.26 -7.06 -13.37
CA ALA A 24 -13.79 -7.86 -12.28
C ALA A 24 -13.07 -9.22 -12.22
N GLY A 25 -12.58 -9.59 -11.03
CA GLY A 25 -11.89 -10.86 -10.78
C GLY A 25 -10.42 -10.93 -11.23
N THR A 26 -9.81 -9.81 -11.66
CA THR A 26 -8.40 -9.80 -12.10
C THR A 26 -7.37 -9.67 -10.99
N VAL A 27 -7.81 -9.32 -9.77
CA VAL A 27 -6.96 -9.24 -8.58
C VAL A 27 -6.89 -10.63 -7.94
N GLU A 28 -5.68 -11.13 -7.71
CA GLU A 28 -5.48 -12.36 -6.93
C GLU A 28 -6.05 -12.18 -5.52
N SER A 29 -6.86 -13.14 -5.07
CA SER A 29 -7.38 -13.11 -3.69
C SER A 29 -6.24 -13.22 -2.68
N TYR A 30 -6.38 -12.59 -1.52
CA TYR A 30 -5.50 -12.75 -0.37
C TYR A 30 -6.33 -12.50 0.90
N ASP A 31 -5.91 -13.11 2.00
CA ASP A 31 -6.62 -13.05 3.28
C ASP A 31 -6.02 -11.98 4.20
N ARG A 32 -4.75 -11.63 3.97
CA ARG A 32 -4.02 -10.63 4.75
C ARG A 32 -3.28 -9.66 3.83
N HIS A 33 -3.38 -8.36 4.11
CA HIS A 33 -2.58 -7.33 3.44
C HIS A 33 -1.72 -6.63 4.47
N VAL A 34 -0.41 -6.70 4.26
CA VAL A 34 0.60 -6.04 5.07
C VAL A 34 1.14 -4.85 4.30
N PHE A 35 1.11 -3.67 4.92
CA PHE A 35 1.72 -2.46 4.38
C PHE A 35 2.94 -2.08 5.21
N LEU A 36 4.07 -1.89 4.55
CA LEU A 36 5.25 -1.29 5.16
C LEU A 36 5.24 0.23 4.90
N CYS A 37 5.18 1.04 5.94
CA CYS A 37 5.42 2.47 5.87
C CYS A 37 6.91 2.71 5.60
N TYR A 38 7.24 3.32 4.47
CA TYR A 38 8.64 3.50 4.07
C TYR A 38 8.82 4.70 3.16
N LYS A 39 9.61 5.70 3.60
CA LYS A 39 9.95 6.92 2.84
C LYS A 39 8.74 7.59 2.15
N ASN A 40 9.06 8.59 1.32
CA ASN A 40 8.09 9.26 0.46
C ASN A 40 7.97 8.56 -0.91
N HIS A 41 6.75 8.48 -1.46
CA HIS A 41 6.47 7.77 -2.71
C HIS A 41 7.26 8.31 -3.93
N LYS A 42 7.67 9.59 -3.89
CA LYS A 42 8.47 10.25 -4.93
C LYS A 42 9.92 9.75 -4.95
N THR A 43 10.39 9.20 -3.83
CA THR A 43 11.79 8.76 -3.68
C THR A 43 12.01 7.31 -4.13
N TRP A 44 10.98 6.46 -4.01
CA TRP A 44 11.07 5.02 -4.27
C TRP A 44 11.63 4.69 -5.65
N HIS A 45 12.49 3.67 -5.69
CA HIS A 45 12.95 3.07 -6.94
C HIS A 45 11.83 2.33 -7.68
N PRO A 46 11.95 2.08 -9.00
CA PRO A 46 10.94 1.34 -9.78
C PRO A 46 10.59 -0.05 -9.21
N ARG A 47 11.53 -0.67 -8.50
CA ARG A 47 11.38 -1.94 -7.76
C ARG A 47 11.91 -1.72 -6.35
N VAL A 48 11.15 -1.01 -5.53
CA VAL A 48 11.53 -0.68 -4.14
C VAL A 48 11.87 -1.94 -3.36
N GLU A 49 11.17 -3.05 -3.61
CA GLU A 49 11.37 -4.37 -3.04
C GLU A 49 12.66 -5.09 -3.46
N ALA A 50 13.35 -4.60 -4.50
CA ALA A 50 14.57 -5.21 -5.03
C ALA A 50 15.76 -4.22 -5.05
N SER A 51 15.53 -2.98 -4.61
CA SER A 51 16.50 -1.91 -4.67
C SER A 51 17.58 -2.07 -3.59
N LYS A 52 18.85 -1.80 -3.93
CA LYS A 52 19.94 -1.78 -2.94
C LYS A 52 19.91 -0.52 -2.08
N ASP A 53 19.32 0.55 -2.59
CA ASP A 53 19.18 1.84 -1.91
C ASP A 53 17.94 1.88 -1.00
N ASP A 54 17.13 0.81 -1.04
CA ASP A 54 15.97 0.61 -0.18
C ASP A 54 16.10 -0.69 0.64
N PRO A 55 17.05 -0.73 1.59
CA PRO A 55 17.45 -1.96 2.29
C PRO A 55 16.32 -2.62 3.08
N LEU A 56 15.49 -1.86 3.80
CA LEU A 56 14.38 -2.41 4.58
C LEU A 56 13.29 -3.09 3.71
N PRO A 57 12.70 -2.44 2.68
CA PRO A 57 11.77 -3.12 1.77
C PRO A 57 12.37 -4.36 1.11
N LYS A 58 13.65 -4.31 0.73
CA LYS A 58 14.36 -5.45 0.16
C LYS A 58 14.53 -6.59 1.17
N CYS A 59 14.89 -6.29 2.41
CA CYS A 59 15.03 -7.27 3.48
C CYS A 59 13.71 -8.01 3.72
N ILE A 60 12.59 -7.28 3.79
CA ILE A 60 11.24 -7.85 3.94
C ILE A 60 10.87 -8.71 2.73
N ALA A 61 11.14 -8.26 1.50
CA ALA A 61 10.86 -9.03 0.30
C ALA A 61 11.66 -10.35 0.26
N THR A 62 12.93 -10.31 0.67
CA THR A 62 13.78 -11.51 0.80
C THR A 62 13.24 -12.46 1.87
N ALA A 63 12.91 -11.95 3.06
CA ALA A 63 12.34 -12.75 4.15
C ALA A 63 11.01 -13.40 3.76
N PHE A 64 10.12 -12.64 3.10
CA PHE A 64 8.83 -13.13 2.61
C PHE A 64 8.99 -14.24 1.57
N LYS A 65 9.95 -14.09 0.65
CA LYS A 65 10.24 -15.13 -0.34
C LYS A 65 10.81 -16.39 0.31
N ALA A 66 11.72 -16.25 1.27
CA ALA A 66 12.37 -17.36 1.95
C ALA A 66 11.37 -18.20 2.78
N ARG A 67 10.41 -17.55 3.44
CA ARG A 67 9.43 -18.17 4.34
C ARG A 67 8.06 -18.37 3.71
N LYS A 68 7.94 -18.25 2.38
CA LYS A 68 6.63 -18.27 1.67
C LYS A 68 5.79 -19.51 1.99
N ASN A 69 6.45 -20.66 2.16
CA ASN A 69 5.76 -21.93 2.43
C ASN A 69 5.38 -22.09 3.92
N ASP A 70 5.98 -21.31 4.81
CA ASP A 70 5.71 -21.35 6.25
C ASP A 70 4.57 -20.39 6.63
N ILE A 71 4.27 -19.42 5.77
CA ILE A 71 3.18 -18.45 5.96
C ILE A 71 1.86 -19.10 5.56
N VAL A 72 1.07 -19.50 6.56
CA VAL A 72 -0.23 -20.18 6.38
C VAL A 72 -1.28 -19.26 5.76
N VAL A 73 -1.30 -17.99 6.15
CA VAL A 73 -2.30 -17.00 5.69
C VAL A 73 -1.88 -16.43 4.33
N LYS A 74 -2.75 -16.48 3.32
CA LYS A 74 -2.44 -15.92 1.99
C LYS A 74 -2.22 -14.41 2.10
N THR A 75 -0.96 -14.00 2.05
CA THR A 75 -0.54 -12.64 2.40
C THR A 75 -0.03 -11.86 1.19
N LYS A 76 -0.46 -10.61 1.07
CA LYS A 76 0.12 -9.62 0.15
C LYS A 76 0.91 -8.59 0.95
N ILE A 77 2.12 -8.27 0.50
CA ILE A 77 2.94 -7.19 1.07
C ILE A 77 2.97 -6.02 0.08
N THR A 78 2.81 -4.80 0.57
CA THR A 78 2.87 -3.57 -0.21
C THR A 78 3.62 -2.51 0.59
N VAL A 79 4.24 -1.55 -0.09
CA VAL A 79 4.88 -0.41 0.58
C VAL A 79 3.89 0.75 0.55
N CYS A 80 3.67 1.44 1.66
CA CYS A 80 2.97 2.70 1.71
C CYS A 80 3.91 3.82 2.17
N GLU A 81 3.55 5.04 1.83
CA GLU A 81 4.29 6.22 2.24
C GLU A 81 4.25 6.40 3.75
N ALA A 82 5.42 6.70 4.33
CA ALA A 82 5.49 7.17 5.70
C ALA A 82 4.94 8.62 5.75
N ARG A 83 4.00 8.85 6.67
CA ARG A 83 3.34 10.14 6.91
C ARG A 83 3.41 10.46 8.39
N GLU A 84 4.51 11.11 8.80
CA GLU A 84 4.75 11.44 10.21
C GLU A 84 3.66 12.33 10.81
N GLU A 85 3.09 13.24 10.00
CA GLU A 85 1.97 14.10 10.39
C GLU A 85 0.71 13.32 10.81
N ASP A 86 0.55 12.09 10.32
CA ASP A 86 -0.57 11.21 10.60
C ASP A 86 -0.17 10.02 11.50
N ASP A 87 0.97 10.10 12.19
CA ASP A 87 1.51 9.04 13.09
C ASP A 87 1.86 7.72 12.34
N PHE A 88 2.36 7.81 11.10
CA PHE A 88 2.90 6.69 10.34
C PHE A 88 4.37 6.92 10.00
N PHE A 89 5.28 6.26 10.71
CA PHE A 89 6.72 6.47 10.57
C PHE A 89 7.37 5.44 9.65
N ASP A 90 8.60 5.73 9.21
CA ASP A 90 9.42 4.77 8.47
C ASP A 90 9.68 3.52 9.33
N GLY A 91 9.39 2.35 8.76
CA GLY A 91 9.47 1.06 9.46
C GLY A 91 8.21 0.67 10.23
N ASP A 92 7.14 1.46 10.20
CA ASP A 92 5.85 0.99 10.69
C ASP A 92 5.26 -0.07 9.75
N VAL A 93 4.54 -1.04 10.31
CA VAL A 93 3.89 -2.12 9.57
C VAL A 93 2.41 -2.17 9.92
N LEU A 94 1.55 -2.03 8.91
CA LEU A 94 0.10 -2.06 9.05
C LEU A 94 -0.43 -3.40 8.56
N ILE A 95 -1.27 -4.07 9.36
CA ILE A 95 -1.83 -5.38 9.03
C ILE A 95 -3.36 -5.28 8.96
N PHE A 96 -3.89 -5.65 7.80
CA PHE A 96 -5.32 -5.79 7.53
C PHE A 96 -5.65 -7.26 7.23
N PRO A 97 -6.83 -7.76 7.64
CA PRO A 97 -7.95 -7.04 8.26
C PRO A 97 -7.82 -6.79 9.78
N ASP A 98 -6.73 -7.21 10.40
CA ASP A 98 -6.58 -7.21 11.87
C ASP A 98 -6.52 -5.82 12.52
N MET A 99 -6.33 -4.76 11.73
CA MET A 99 -6.20 -3.36 12.19
C MET A 99 -5.07 -3.19 13.21
N ILE A 100 -3.92 -3.81 12.94
CA ILE A 100 -2.74 -3.72 13.80
C ILE A 100 -1.68 -2.84 13.14
N LYS A 101 -1.09 -1.93 13.92
CA LYS A 101 0.15 -1.23 13.57
C LYS A 101 1.28 -1.71 14.47
N TYR A 102 2.34 -2.24 13.87
CA TYR A 102 3.61 -2.46 14.57
C TYR A 102 4.57 -1.32 14.28
N ARG A 103 5.25 -0.81 15.30
CA ARG A 103 6.25 0.25 15.16
C ARG A 103 7.67 -0.28 15.19
N GLY A 104 8.54 0.39 14.45
CA GLY A 104 9.99 0.24 14.59
C GLY A 104 10.59 -1.02 13.95
N LEU A 105 10.02 -1.50 12.85
CA LEU A 105 10.67 -2.52 12.02
C LEU A 105 11.92 -1.94 11.36
N LYS A 106 13.03 -2.65 11.47
CA LYS A 106 14.37 -2.32 10.96
C LYS A 106 14.98 -3.57 10.33
N GLU A 107 16.03 -3.42 9.52
CA GLU A 107 16.65 -4.60 8.90
C GLU A 107 17.10 -5.64 9.93
N SER A 108 17.57 -5.20 11.11
CA SER A 108 18.09 -6.06 12.16
C SER A 108 17.03 -6.90 12.89
N ASN A 109 15.74 -6.61 12.72
CA ASN A 109 14.65 -7.31 13.43
C ASN A 109 13.54 -7.83 12.49
N VAL A 110 13.78 -7.84 11.17
CA VAL A 110 12.86 -8.43 10.20
C VAL A 110 12.63 -9.92 10.48
N ASP A 111 13.67 -10.67 10.81
CA ASP A 111 13.54 -12.11 11.03
C ASP A 111 12.62 -12.44 12.21
N SER A 112 12.75 -11.75 13.35
CA SER A 112 11.87 -11.97 14.50
C SER A 112 10.43 -11.53 14.19
N PHE A 113 10.23 -10.46 13.43
CA PHE A 113 8.89 -10.06 12.97
C PHE A 113 8.24 -11.15 12.12
N PHE A 114 8.99 -11.74 11.19
CA PHE A 114 8.48 -12.81 10.34
C PHE A 114 8.16 -14.08 11.13
N GLU A 115 9.02 -14.46 12.07
CA GLU A 115 8.83 -15.61 12.94
C GLU A 115 7.59 -15.45 13.83
N ASP A 116 7.47 -14.32 14.53
CA ASP A 116 6.36 -14.10 15.47
C ASP A 116 5.04 -13.84 14.73
N VAL A 117 5.03 -12.87 13.80
CA VAL A 117 3.77 -12.33 13.24
C VAL A 117 3.36 -13.04 11.96
N MET A 118 4.30 -13.19 11.01
CA MET A 118 3.95 -13.64 9.66
C MET A 118 3.73 -15.16 9.62
N VAL A 119 4.58 -15.91 10.32
CA VAL A 119 4.55 -17.38 10.43
C VAL A 119 3.82 -17.80 11.70
N GLY A 120 4.24 -17.30 12.87
CA GLY A 120 3.75 -17.74 14.17
C GLY A 120 2.34 -17.24 14.53
N CYS A 121 1.82 -16.22 13.86
CA CYS A 121 0.53 -15.58 14.16
C CYS A 121 0.43 -15.08 15.62
N LYS A 122 1.52 -14.56 16.17
CA LYS A 122 1.64 -14.03 17.54
C LYS A 122 1.91 -12.53 17.51
N SER A 123 1.73 -11.87 18.66
CA SER A 123 2.22 -10.50 18.88
C SER A 123 3.74 -10.46 18.74
N TRP A 124 4.25 -9.47 18.02
CA TRP A 124 5.70 -9.30 17.86
C TRP A 124 6.37 -8.91 19.17
N GLY A 125 7.32 -9.71 19.67
CA GLY A 125 8.05 -9.37 20.89
C GLY A 125 9.06 -8.23 20.71
N GLY A 126 9.43 -7.91 19.47
CA GLY A 126 10.49 -6.96 19.13
C GLY A 126 10.04 -5.51 18.89
N GLY A 127 8.74 -5.21 19.01
CA GLY A 127 8.19 -3.89 18.69
C GLY A 127 6.96 -3.52 19.51
N VAL A 128 6.46 -2.30 19.30
CA VAL A 128 5.23 -1.81 19.92
C VAL A 128 4.05 -2.10 19.00
N GLN A 129 2.99 -2.67 19.56
CA GLN A 129 1.75 -2.98 18.85
C GLN A 129 0.65 -2.00 19.24
N ASP A 130 0.10 -1.30 18.26
CA ASP A 130 -1.06 -0.43 18.41
C ASP A 130 -2.28 -0.97 17.66
N ALA A 131 -3.47 -0.72 18.20
CA ALA A 131 -4.72 -0.91 17.49
C ALA A 131 -5.02 0.31 16.58
N MET A 132 -5.40 0.04 15.35
CA MET A 132 -5.83 1.04 14.38
C MET A 132 -7.36 1.19 14.37
N THR A 133 -7.85 2.38 14.04
CA THR A 133 -9.28 2.67 13.91
C THR A 133 -9.56 3.51 12.67
N GLY A 134 -10.80 3.52 12.20
CA GLY A 134 -11.20 4.27 11.01
C GLY A 134 -11.03 3.47 9.71
N SER A 135 -11.03 4.19 8.59
CA SER A 135 -10.92 3.65 7.25
C SER A 135 -9.62 4.09 6.59
N TYR A 136 -9.06 3.22 5.76
CA TYR A 136 -7.74 3.41 5.15
C TYR A 136 -7.87 3.26 3.64
N ILE A 137 -7.36 4.25 2.89
CA ILE A 137 -7.36 4.27 1.43
C ILE A 137 -5.91 4.32 0.96
N PHE A 138 -5.48 3.29 0.25
CA PHE A 138 -4.14 3.18 -0.33
C PHE A 138 -4.22 3.44 -1.82
N VAL A 139 -3.65 4.56 -2.27
CA VAL A 139 -3.67 4.98 -3.68
C VAL A 139 -2.30 4.74 -4.31
N CYS A 140 -2.27 4.02 -5.43
CA CYS A 140 -1.00 3.77 -6.12
C CYS A 140 -0.44 5.06 -6.73
N ALA A 141 0.65 5.58 -6.17
CA ALA A 141 1.33 6.80 -6.64
C ALA A 141 2.79 6.54 -7.06
N HIS A 142 3.13 5.28 -7.37
CA HIS A 142 4.49 4.84 -7.68
C HIS A 142 4.96 5.23 -9.08
N GLY A 143 5.27 6.51 -9.28
CA GLY A 143 5.58 7.09 -10.59
C GLY A 143 6.78 6.49 -11.31
N LYS A 144 7.84 6.11 -10.58
CA LYS A 144 9.02 5.46 -11.18
C LYS A 144 8.73 4.03 -11.66
N ARG A 145 7.69 3.37 -11.13
CA ARG A 145 7.25 2.05 -11.59
C ARG A 145 6.25 2.17 -12.74
N ASP A 146 5.29 3.07 -12.63
CA ASP A 146 4.35 3.39 -13.70
C ASP A 146 4.02 4.89 -13.72
N VAL A 147 4.30 5.53 -14.85
CA VAL A 147 4.09 6.98 -15.02
C VAL A 147 2.62 7.37 -14.83
N ARG A 148 1.66 6.51 -15.18
CA ARG A 148 0.23 6.80 -15.03
C ARG A 148 -0.16 6.85 -13.55
N CYS A 149 0.35 5.93 -12.75
CA CYS A 149 0.21 5.99 -11.30
C CYS A 149 0.87 7.25 -10.72
N GLY A 150 2.04 7.64 -11.23
CA GLY A 150 2.71 8.88 -10.83
C GLY A 150 1.94 10.17 -11.16
N VAL A 151 1.11 10.15 -12.21
CA VAL A 151 0.26 11.29 -12.60
C VAL A 151 -1.07 11.27 -11.85
N CYS A 152 -1.81 10.15 -11.91
CA CYS A 152 -3.16 10.07 -11.32
C CYS A 152 -3.14 9.96 -9.79
N GLY A 153 -2.17 9.23 -9.23
CA GLY A 153 -2.12 8.93 -7.80
C GLY A 153 -2.12 10.17 -6.93
N PRO A 154 -1.18 11.12 -7.12
CA PRO A 154 -1.14 12.36 -6.33
C PRO A 154 -2.43 13.19 -6.45
N ILE A 155 -3.00 13.31 -7.65
CA ILE A 155 -4.25 14.06 -7.87
C ILE A 155 -5.41 13.43 -7.09
N LEU A 156 -5.52 12.09 -7.09
CA LEU A 156 -6.54 11.38 -6.32
C LEU A 156 -6.34 11.55 -4.81
N ILE A 157 -5.10 11.47 -4.32
CA ILE A 157 -4.77 11.68 -2.91
C ILE A 157 -5.18 13.08 -2.47
N ASP A 158 -4.80 14.11 -3.23
CA ASP A 158 -5.12 15.51 -2.93
C ASP A 158 -6.65 15.71 -2.86
N LYS A 159 -7.37 15.22 -3.87
CA LYS A 159 -8.84 15.36 -3.93
C LYS A 159 -9.57 14.59 -2.83
N LEU A 160 -9.10 13.39 -2.48
CA LEU A 160 -9.66 12.64 -1.35
C LEU A 160 -9.44 13.39 -0.03
N ASN A 161 -8.24 13.92 0.19
CA ASN A 161 -7.93 14.68 1.41
C ASN A 161 -8.74 15.99 1.51
N GLU A 162 -8.92 16.71 0.39
CA GLU A 162 -9.82 17.89 0.33
C GLU A 162 -11.24 17.52 0.79
N GLU A 163 -11.83 16.47 0.22
CA GLU A 163 -13.18 16.02 0.57
C GLU A 163 -13.28 15.53 2.02
N ILE A 164 -12.27 14.80 2.51
CA ILE A 164 -12.19 14.36 3.91
C ILE A 164 -12.18 15.57 4.85
N GLN A 165 -11.43 16.61 4.51
CA GLN A 165 -11.37 17.84 5.29
C GLN A 165 -12.71 18.58 5.27
N LEU A 166 -13.30 18.79 4.09
CA LEU A 166 -14.59 19.46 3.93
C LEU A 166 -15.72 18.77 4.71
N LYS A 167 -15.65 17.45 4.85
CA LYS A 167 -16.64 16.64 5.59
C LYS A 167 -16.31 16.44 7.06
N GLY A 168 -15.20 16.99 7.56
CA GLY A 168 -14.78 16.83 8.96
C GLY A 168 -14.39 15.40 9.34
N LEU A 169 -13.82 14.64 8.39
CA LEU A 169 -13.50 13.21 8.53
C LEU A 169 -12.00 12.92 8.76
N LYS A 170 -11.19 13.95 9.02
CA LYS A 170 -9.71 13.85 9.11
C LYS A 170 -9.19 12.77 10.06
N ASN A 171 -9.89 12.50 11.17
CA ASN A 171 -9.48 11.51 12.17
C ASN A 171 -10.19 10.15 11.99
N LYS A 172 -10.90 9.95 10.87
CA LYS A 172 -11.71 8.76 10.58
C LYS A 172 -11.31 8.07 9.27
N ILE A 173 -10.74 8.82 8.32
CA ILE A 173 -10.32 8.31 7.01
C ILE A 173 -8.89 8.76 6.74
N PHE A 174 -8.02 7.79 6.49
CA PHE A 174 -6.61 8.00 6.21
C PHE A 174 -6.31 7.64 4.76
N VAL A 175 -5.66 8.54 4.02
CA VAL A 175 -5.28 8.33 2.62
C VAL A 175 -3.77 8.29 2.51
N MET A 176 -3.22 7.20 1.97
CA MET A 176 -1.78 7.02 1.81
C MET A 176 -1.41 6.67 0.38
N ALA A 177 -0.32 7.23 -0.11
CA ALA A 177 0.32 6.71 -1.30
C ALA A 177 0.84 5.29 -1.05
N CYS A 178 0.69 4.40 -2.03
CA CYS A 178 1.28 3.06 -1.98
C CYS A 178 2.05 2.72 -3.25
N SER A 179 2.89 1.69 -3.13
CA SER A 179 3.60 1.08 -4.25
C SER A 179 2.63 0.34 -5.16
N HIS A 180 3.14 -0.16 -6.28
CA HIS A 180 2.29 -0.70 -7.32
C HIS A 180 1.45 -1.91 -6.87
N ILE A 181 0.12 -1.76 -6.82
CA ILE A 181 -0.83 -2.80 -6.36
C ILE A 181 -1.39 -3.69 -7.47
N GLY A 182 -1.00 -3.46 -8.73
CA GLY A 182 -1.50 -4.15 -9.92
C GLY A 182 -2.39 -3.25 -10.78
N GLY A 183 -2.92 -3.81 -11.87
CA GLY A 183 -3.91 -3.13 -12.72
C GLY A 183 -3.41 -1.85 -13.39
N HIS A 184 -2.10 -1.63 -13.59
CA HIS A 184 -1.57 -0.33 -14.08
C HIS A 184 -2.21 0.18 -15.38
N LYS A 185 -2.77 -0.71 -16.18
CA LYS A 185 -3.48 -0.34 -17.41
C LYS A 185 -4.62 0.63 -17.09
N TYR A 186 -5.18 0.57 -15.89
CA TYR A 186 -6.36 1.30 -15.45
C TYR A 186 -6.06 2.26 -14.29
N ALA A 187 -4.81 2.72 -14.14
CA ALA A 187 -4.47 3.73 -13.13
C ALA A 187 -5.43 4.93 -13.20
N GLY A 188 -5.82 5.58 -12.10
CA GLY A 188 -5.33 5.46 -10.72
C GLY A 188 -6.05 4.42 -9.85
N ASN A 189 -5.32 3.36 -9.49
CA ASN A 189 -5.83 2.27 -8.67
C ASN A 189 -5.72 2.60 -7.18
N LEU A 190 -6.72 2.20 -6.41
CA LEU A 190 -6.73 2.31 -4.96
C LEU A 190 -7.32 1.05 -4.32
N ILE A 191 -6.97 0.80 -3.05
CA ILE A 191 -7.55 -0.24 -2.20
C ILE A 191 -8.08 0.44 -0.95
N THR A 192 -9.25 0.04 -0.47
CA THR A 192 -9.81 0.58 0.78
C THR A 192 -10.02 -0.51 1.81
N PHE A 193 -9.68 -0.23 3.07
CA PHE A 193 -10.05 -1.03 4.23
C PHE A 193 -10.98 -0.22 5.12
N SER A 194 -12.16 -0.74 5.43
CA SER A 194 -13.13 -0.04 6.27
C SER A 194 -13.91 -1.01 7.18
N PRO A 195 -14.32 -0.56 8.37
CA PRO A 195 -15.20 -1.35 9.24
C PRO A 195 -16.59 -1.52 8.62
N ARG A 196 -17.12 -2.73 8.70
CA ARG A 196 -18.52 -3.05 8.39
C ARG A 196 -19.40 -2.87 9.62
N PRO A 197 -20.74 -2.81 9.45
CA PRO A 197 -21.69 -2.79 10.57
C PRO A 197 -21.58 -4.00 11.52
N ASP A 198 -21.05 -5.14 11.05
CA ASP A 198 -20.80 -6.35 11.86
C ASP A 198 -19.46 -6.31 12.61
N GLY A 199 -18.73 -5.20 12.55
CA GLY A 199 -17.43 -5.00 13.19
C GLY A 199 -16.24 -5.62 12.44
N LYS A 200 -16.47 -6.39 11.36
CA LYS A 200 -15.38 -6.95 10.54
C LYS A 200 -14.80 -5.87 9.63
N ILE A 201 -13.52 -6.02 9.29
CA ILE A 201 -12.89 -5.15 8.28
C ILE A 201 -13.07 -5.74 6.90
N MET A 202 -13.50 -4.91 5.96
CA MET A 202 -13.63 -5.26 4.55
C MET A 202 -12.59 -4.53 3.72
N GLY A 203 -11.82 -5.29 2.96
CA GLY A 203 -11.01 -4.79 1.86
C GLY A 203 -11.85 -4.67 0.59
N HIS A 204 -11.70 -3.57 -0.15
CA HIS A 204 -12.21 -3.42 -1.51
C HIS A 204 -11.05 -3.21 -2.48
N TRP A 205 -11.05 -4.00 -3.55
CA TRP A 205 -10.03 -4.04 -4.59
C TRP A 205 -10.64 -4.07 -5.99
#